data_AF-A0A4Y3FXQ0-F1
#
_entry.id   AF-A0A4Y3FXQ0-F1
#
_cell.length_a   1.000
_cell.length_b   1.000
_cell.length_c   1.000
_cell.angle_alpha   90.00
_cell.angle_beta   90.00
_cell.angle_gamma   90.00
#
_symmetry.space_group_name_H-M   'P 1'
#
loop_
_entity.id
_entity.type
_entity.pdbx_description
1 polymer ?
#
loop_
_entity_poly.entity_id
_entity_poly.type
_entity_poly.pdbx_seq_one_letter_code
_entity_poly.pdbx_strand_id
1 'polypeptide(L)'
;MDALRGGETGKVYTLSFEEIEKFEFMYSLHDFTIEHLIKTGQEIYSEFPEDIQIVGIGISDIEGGIGLSKEVEKGVDIAIDVVLKEVRECV
;
A
#
# COMPACT_ATOMS: atom_id res chain seq x y z
N MET A 1 -0.31 4.11 1.31
CA MET A 1 1.03 3.54 1.04
C MET A 1 1.40 2.64 2.19
N ASP A 2 1.99 1.47 1.93
CA ASP A 2 2.36 0.52 2.98
C ASP A 2 3.52 -0.42 2.61
N ALA A 3 4.08 -1.12 3.58
CA ALA A 3 5.09 -2.15 3.36
C ALA A 3 4.44 -3.53 3.19
N LEU A 4 4.84 -4.27 2.15
CA LEU A 4 4.31 -5.60 1.82
C LEU A 4 5.36 -6.67 2.07
N ARG A 5 5.08 -7.58 3.02
CA ARG A 5 5.93 -8.76 3.23
C ARG A 5 5.58 -9.85 2.23
N GLY A 6 6.58 -10.51 1.67
CA GLY A 6 6.41 -11.56 0.64
C GLY A 6 6.53 -11.06 -0.80
N GLY A 7 6.60 -9.74 -0.99
CA GLY A 7 6.98 -9.11 -2.26
C GLY A 7 8.48 -9.09 -2.48
N GLU A 8 8.90 -8.70 -3.69
CA GLU A 8 10.30 -8.45 -4.02
C GLU A 8 10.77 -7.16 -3.35
N THR A 9 11.91 -7.19 -2.64
CA THR A 9 12.39 -6.05 -1.86
C THR A 9 12.60 -4.81 -2.72
N GLY A 10 11.97 -3.70 -2.34
CA GLY A 10 12.05 -2.42 -3.04
C GLY A 10 11.13 -2.31 -4.27
N LYS A 11 10.45 -3.39 -4.66
CA LYS A 11 9.48 -3.35 -5.75
C LYS A 11 8.20 -2.66 -5.30
N VAL A 12 7.71 -1.75 -6.15
CA VAL A 12 6.45 -1.04 -5.93
C VAL A 12 5.30 -1.78 -6.61
N TYR A 13 4.19 -1.89 -5.89
CA TYR A 13 2.96 -2.51 -6.33
C TYR A 13 1.83 -1.48 -6.17
N THR A 14 0.96 -1.39 -7.17
CA THR A 14 -0.30 -0.63 -7.07
C THR A 14 -1.42 -1.64 -7.10
N LEU A 15 -2.26 -1.65 -6.07
CA LEU A 15 -3.31 -2.63 -5.88
C LEU A 15 -4.62 -1.91 -5.63
N SER A 16 -5.70 -2.40 -6.23
CA SER A 16 -7.05 -2.05 -5.80
C SER A 16 -7.38 -2.77 -4.49
N PHE A 17 -8.40 -2.29 -3.79
CA PHE A 17 -8.89 -2.96 -2.58
C PHE A 17 -9.26 -4.44 -2.82
N GLU A 18 -9.89 -4.73 -3.96
CA GLU A 18 -10.30 -6.10 -4.33
C GLU A 18 -9.11 -7.02 -4.65
N GLU A 19 -7.97 -6.45 -5.05
CA GLU A 19 -6.76 -7.21 -5.35
C GLU A 19 -6.03 -7.62 -4.07
N ILE A 20 -6.08 -6.79 -3.02
CA ILE A 20 -5.46 -7.09 -1.72
C ILE A 20 -6.05 -8.36 -1.10
N GLU A 21 -7.37 -8.51 -1.15
CA GLU A 21 -8.06 -9.71 -0.63
C GLU A 21 -7.62 -11.01 -1.33
N LYS A 22 -7.03 -10.92 -2.53
CA LYS A 22 -6.62 -12.08 -3.35
C LYS A 22 -5.16 -12.48 -3.16
N PHE A 23 -4.34 -11.68 -2.48
CA PHE A 23 -2.92 -11.97 -2.25
C PHE A 23 -2.71 -12.78 -0.96
N GLU A 24 -2.81 -14.11 -1.05
CA GLU A 24 -2.52 -14.99 0.11
C GLU A 24 -1.06 -14.93 0.60
N PHE A 25 -0.12 -14.51 -0.26
CA PHE A 25 1.33 -14.54 0.01
C PHE A 25 1.97 -13.17 0.27
N MET A 26 1.26 -12.09 -0.02
CA MET A 26 1.72 -10.73 0.25
C MET A 26 0.76 -10.05 1.22
N TYR A 27 1.27 -9.67 2.39
CA TYR A 27 0.47 -9.03 3.42
C TYR A 27 1.22 -7.83 3.99
N SER A 28 0.50 -6.74 4.24
CA SER A 28 0.96 -5.73 5.18
C SER A 28 0.65 -6.17 6.60
N LEU A 29 1.57 -5.93 7.52
CA LEU A 29 1.29 -6.11 8.95
C LEU A 29 0.31 -5.05 9.50
N HIS A 30 0.12 -3.94 8.78
CA HIS A 30 -0.91 -2.96 9.07
C HIS A 30 -2.28 -3.33 8.43
N ASP A 31 -2.32 -4.25 7.44
CA ASP A 31 -3.53 -4.60 6.67
C ASP A 31 -4.70 -5.09 7.52
N PHE A 32 -4.44 -5.75 8.67
CA PHE A 32 -5.50 -6.20 9.58
C PHE A 32 -6.47 -5.06 9.97
N THR A 33 -6.00 -3.81 9.88
CA THR A 33 -6.80 -2.61 10.18
C THR A 33 -7.43 -1.95 8.97
N ILE A 34 -6.84 -2.07 7.78
CA ILE A 34 -7.24 -1.31 6.59
C ILE A 34 -8.59 -1.78 6.05
N GLU A 35 -8.81 -3.10 5.98
CA GLU A 35 -10.09 -3.67 5.55
C GLU A 35 -11.26 -3.18 6.43
N HIS A 36 -11.07 -3.23 7.74
CA HIS A 36 -12.06 -2.78 8.70
C HIS A 36 -12.33 -1.27 8.58
N LEU A 37 -11.29 -0.46 8.36
CA LEU A 37 -11.43 0.98 8.17
C LEU A 37 -12.24 1.32 6.92
N ILE A 38 -11.97 0.64 5.80
CA ILE A 38 -12.68 0.86 4.53
C ILE A 38 -14.14 0.46 4.65
N LYS A 39 -14.43 -0.75 5.15
CA LYS A 39 -15.81 -1.24 5.35
C LYS A 39 -16.60 -0.34 6.31
N THR A 40 -15.97 0.06 7.41
CA THR A 40 -16.58 1.00 8.38
C THR A 40 -16.88 2.36 7.73
N GLY A 41 -15.97 2.87 6.90
CA GLY A 41 -16.17 4.11 6.17
C GLY A 41 -17.36 4.07 5.21
N GLN A 42 -17.50 2.97 4.46
CA GLN A 42 -18.63 2.72 3.55
C GLN A 42 -19.98 2.67 4.29
N GLU A 43 -20.00 2.18 5.53
CA GLU A 43 -21.23 2.12 6.34
C GLU A 43 -21.60 3.47 6.98
N ILE A 44 -20.61 4.25 7.41
CA ILE A 44 -20.84 5.50 8.16
C ILE A 44 -21.16 6.67 7.23
N TYR A 45 -20.46 6.77 6.09
CA TYR A 45 -20.53 7.93 5.22
C TYR A 45 -21.43 7.68 4.02
N SER A 46 -22.36 8.60 3.74
CA SER A 46 -23.20 8.56 2.54
C SER A 46 -22.43 8.82 1.25
N GLU A 47 -21.29 9.50 1.37
CA GLU A 47 -20.33 9.73 0.29
C GLU A 47 -18.98 9.15 0.73
N PHE A 48 -18.54 8.08 0.07
CA PHE A 48 -17.30 7.39 0.35
C PHE A 48 -16.55 7.13 -0.97
N PRO A 49 -15.20 7.16 -1.00
CA PRO A 49 -14.45 6.93 -2.22
C PRO A 49 -14.74 5.56 -2.85
N GLU A 50 -15.11 5.55 -4.13
CA GLU A 50 -15.32 4.33 -4.91
C GLU A 50 -14.00 3.78 -5.48
N ASP A 51 -13.05 4.67 -5.76
CA ASP A 51 -11.72 4.32 -6.25
C ASP A 51 -10.69 4.47 -5.12
N ILE A 52 -10.24 3.32 -4.60
CA ILE A 52 -9.24 3.25 -3.54
C ILE A 52 -8.08 2.41 -4.05
N GLN A 53 -6.93 3.07 -4.18
CA GLN A 53 -5.69 2.42 -4.53
C GLN A 53 -4.71 2.41 -3.37
N ILE A 54 -4.03 1.28 -3.23
CA ILE A 54 -2.99 1.06 -2.23
C ILE A 54 -1.68 0.83 -2.95
N VAL A 55 -0.73 1.71 -2.67
CA VAL A 55 0.64 1.59 -3.17
C VAL A 55 1.50 0.89 -2.11
N GLY A 56 1.93 -0.32 -2.40
CA GLY A 56 2.73 -1.16 -1.53
C GLY A 56 4.19 -1.25 -1.97
N ILE A 57 5.13 -1.35 -1.03
CA ILE A 57 6.56 -1.58 -1.31
C ILE A 57 6.98 -2.91 -0.68
N GLY A 58 7.52 -3.81 -1.50
CA GLY A 58 8.00 -5.11 -1.03
C GLY A 58 9.17 -4.98 -0.05
N ILE A 59 9.15 -5.77 1.03
CA ILE A 59 10.22 -5.82 2.04
C ILE A 59 10.65 -7.26 2.33
N SER A 60 11.95 -7.45 2.60
CA SER A 60 12.53 -8.74 3.02
C SER A 60 12.80 -8.82 4.52
N ASP A 61 12.95 -7.68 5.20
CA ASP A 61 13.39 -7.60 6.59
C ASP A 61 12.59 -6.57 7.38
N ILE A 62 12.36 -6.88 8.66
CA ILE A 62 11.67 -6.05 9.66
C ILE A 62 12.45 -5.98 10.98
N GLU A 63 13.77 -6.25 10.94
CA GLU A 63 14.64 -6.12 12.09
C GLU A 63 14.50 -4.75 12.78
N GLY A 64 14.60 -4.76 14.11
CA GLY A 64 14.43 -3.55 14.91
C GLY A 64 15.52 -2.53 14.63
N GLY A 65 15.14 -1.34 14.16
CA GLY A 65 16.06 -0.25 13.85
C GLY A 65 15.34 0.97 13.29
N ILE A 66 16.08 2.05 13.07
CA ILE A 66 15.58 3.25 12.37
C ILE A 66 16.29 3.32 11.03
N GLY A 67 15.51 3.42 9.96
CA GLY A 67 16.01 3.56 8.59
C GLY A 67 15.40 2.56 7.63
N LEU A 68 15.69 2.74 6.35
CA LEU A 68 15.28 1.86 5.27
C LEU A 68 16.51 1.19 4.66
N SER A 69 16.33 -0.01 4.09
CA SER A 69 17.36 -0.53 3.18
C SER A 69 17.44 0.34 1.92
N LYS A 70 18.57 0.28 1.22
CA LYS A 70 18.77 1.06 -0.02
C LYS A 70 17.76 0.72 -1.10
N GLU A 71 17.33 -0.54 -1.13
CA GLU A 71 16.32 -1.05 -2.06
C GLU A 71 14.95 -0.45 -1.76
N VAL A 72 14.55 -0.41 -0.48
CA VAL A 72 13.27 0.17 -0.06
C VAL A 72 13.28 1.68 -0.22
N GLU A 73 14.39 2.36 0.07
CA GLU A 73 14.54 3.81 -0.14
C GLU A 73 14.29 4.20 -1.61
N LYS A 74 14.88 3.46 -2.57
CA LYS A 74 14.58 3.65 -3.99
C LYS A 74 13.12 3.34 -4.34
N GLY A 75 12.55 2.31 -3.70
CA GLY A 75 11.14 1.97 -3.85
C GLY A 75 10.22 3.11 -3.39
N VAL A 76 10.61 3.85 -2.34
CA VAL A 76 9.86 5.02 -1.86
C VAL A 76 9.84 6.13 -2.90
N ASP A 77 10.98 6.44 -3.54
CA ASP A 77 11.04 7.45 -4.60
C ASP A 77 10.07 7.10 -5.76
N ILE A 78 10.06 5.83 -6.18
CA ILE A 78 9.16 5.33 -7.23
C ILE A 78 7.70 5.41 -6.77
N ALA A 79 7.41 5.03 -5.52
CA ALA A 79 6.05 5.06 -5.00
C ALA A 79 5.51 6.50 -4.89
N ILE A 80 6.36 7.47 -4.56
CA ILE A 80 6.02 8.90 -4.59
C ILE A 80 5.65 9.32 -6.02
N ASP A 81 6.43 8.94 -7.02
CA ASP A 81 6.15 9.25 -8.43
C ASP A 81 4.81 8.65 -8.88
N VAL A 82 4.50 7.41 -8.47
CA VAL A 82 3.20 6.77 -8.73
C VAL A 82 2.06 7.59 -8.11
N VAL A 83 2.14 7.92 -6.82
CA VAL A 83 1.09 8.69 -6.14
C VAL A 83 0.92 10.08 -6.77
N LEU A 84 2.01 10.77 -7.09
CA LEU A 84 1.96 12.09 -7.73
C LEU A 84 1.33 12.04 -9.12
N LYS A 85 1.53 10.95 -9.85
CA LYS A 85 0.89 10.74 -11.15
C LYS A 85 -0.63 10.60 -10.99
N GLU A 86 -1.08 9.69 -10.12
CA GLU A 86 -2.52 9.47 -9.89
C GLU A 86 -3.21 10.73 -9.40
N VAL A 87 -2.62 11.44 -8.42
CA VAL A 87 -3.18 12.69 -7.89
C VAL A 87 -3.31 13.77 -8.97
N ARG A 88 -2.38 13.85 -9.93
CA ARG A 88 -2.46 14.82 -11.04
C ARG A 88 -3.52 14.46 -12.07
N GLU A 89 -3.81 13.18 -12.25
CA GLU A 89 -4.85 12.70 -13.17
C GLU A 89 -6.26 12.81 -12.57
N CYS A 90 -6.37 12.96 -11.24
CA CYS A 90 -7.64 13.22 -10.54
C CYS A 90 -8.08 14.70 -10.51
N VAL A 91 -7.27 15.65 -11.02
CA VAL A 91 -7.55 17.10 -11.04
C VAL A 91 -7.83 17.58 -12.46
#